data_AF-F4CW87-F1
#
_entry.id   AF-F4CW87-F1
#
_cell.length_a   1.000
_cell.length_b   1.000
_cell.length_c   1.000
_cell.angle_alpha   90.00
_cell.angle_beta   90.00
_cell.angle_gamma   90.00
#
_symmetry.space_group_name_H-M   'P 1'
#
loop_
_entity.id
_entity.type
_entity.pdbx_description
1 polymer ?
#
loop_
_entity_poly.entity_id
_entity_poly.type
_entity_poly.pdbx_seq_one_letter_code
_entity_poly.pdbx_strand_id
1 'polypeptide(L)'
;MTSRLVRILAATGTAAAVVLGLSACGVSVAKEDLAQSVTAKLAEQKVEAAGMTCPENLKGETGASVTCQYTTAAGQPVDVVVSVTSVDGSTVNYTAQPKARPLLPAVVAKSVTADLAKQNVEAKDLQCPSELPAQQGASIECAFTADGQPVGAKVTVTAVEDANVSYDVELVAKPVSKDLLQQTLTEQIGRQAGVTISSTACAGDLQPQVGAQTSCTVTAPGEQVEFDVAVTAVNSGLVNFAWTPKI
;
A
#
# COMPACT_ATOMS: atom_id res chain seq x y z
N MET A 1 9.93 -10.59 -15.04
CA MET A 1 8.52 -11.07 -15.10
C MET A 1 8.22 -11.76 -13.78
N THR A 2 7.87 -11.02 -12.74
CA THR A 2 7.87 -11.55 -11.36
C THR A 2 6.64 -11.06 -10.61
N SER A 3 5.85 -12.04 -10.17
CA SER A 3 4.74 -12.02 -9.21
C SER A 3 3.70 -10.88 -9.30
N ARG A 4 2.61 -11.15 -10.04
CA ARG A 4 1.37 -10.35 -10.01
C ARG A 4 0.51 -10.82 -8.84
N LEU A 5 0.44 -10.04 -7.78
CA LEU A 5 -0.42 -10.32 -6.63
C LEU A 5 -1.70 -9.48 -6.75
N VAL A 6 -2.64 -9.98 -7.54
CA VAL A 6 -3.97 -9.38 -7.68
C VAL A 6 -4.80 -9.82 -6.48
N ARG A 7 -5.09 -8.92 -5.54
CA ARG A 7 -6.10 -9.14 -4.50
C ARG A 7 -7.45 -8.66 -5.01
N ILE A 8 -8.36 -9.61 -5.21
CA ILE A 8 -9.74 -9.40 -5.60
C ILE A 8 -10.61 -9.83 -4.41
N LEU A 9 -11.27 -8.88 -3.77
CA LEU A 9 -12.60 -9.15 -3.21
C LEU A 9 -13.57 -8.54 -4.22
N ALA A 10 -14.71 -9.16 -4.48
CA ALA A 10 -15.72 -8.64 -5.40
C ALA A 10 -17.00 -8.46 -4.60
N ALA A 11 -17.58 -7.26 -4.62
CA ALA A 11 -18.84 -6.94 -3.94
C ALA A 11 -19.79 -6.34 -4.97
N THR A 12 -20.52 -7.20 -5.66
CA THR A 12 -21.49 -6.80 -6.68
C THR A 12 -22.66 -6.04 -6.06
N GLY A 13 -23.12 -4.95 -6.68
CA GLY A 13 -24.29 -4.20 -6.23
C GLY A 13 -25.51 -5.10 -6.02
N THR A 14 -26.20 -4.97 -4.89
CA THR A 14 -27.36 -5.80 -4.56
C THR A 14 -28.62 -4.99 -4.32
N ALA A 15 -29.76 -5.55 -4.73
CA ALA A 15 -31.08 -5.00 -4.48
C ALA A 15 -31.61 -5.45 -3.10
N ALA A 16 -32.29 -4.55 -2.40
CA ALA A 16 -32.96 -4.76 -1.12
C ALA A 16 -34.30 -4.01 -1.08
N ALA A 17 -35.20 -4.46 -0.22
CA ALA A 17 -36.52 -3.87 -0.01
C ALA A 17 -36.73 -3.63 1.50
N VAL A 18 -37.18 -2.44 1.87
CA VAL A 18 -37.51 -2.09 3.27
C VAL A 18 -38.95 -1.59 3.35
N VAL A 19 -39.71 -2.14 4.30
CA VAL A 19 -41.09 -1.75 4.61
C VAL A 19 -41.08 -0.69 5.71
N LEU A 20 -41.75 0.44 5.49
CA LEU A 20 -41.69 1.59 6.38
C LEU A 20 -43.02 1.94 7.05
N GLY A 21 -42.93 2.64 8.18
CA GLY A 21 -44.05 3.32 8.83
C GLY A 21 -44.36 4.65 8.15
N LEU A 22 -45.65 4.93 7.92
CA LEU A 22 -46.10 6.19 7.33
C LEU A 22 -45.86 7.34 8.32
N SER A 23 -44.96 8.25 7.99
CA SER A 23 -44.89 9.57 8.63
C SER A 23 -45.74 10.57 7.84
N ALA A 24 -46.32 11.56 8.51
CA ALA A 24 -47.26 12.52 7.91
C ALA A 24 -46.69 13.41 6.77
N CYS A 25 -45.40 13.25 6.41
CA CYS A 25 -44.71 14.02 5.38
C CYS A 25 -44.14 13.20 4.20
N GLY A 26 -44.41 11.88 4.11
CA GLY A 26 -43.99 11.04 2.97
C GLY A 26 -43.31 9.73 3.35
N VAL A 27 -43.04 8.88 2.34
CA VAL A 27 -42.33 7.60 2.48
C VAL A 27 -40.82 7.87 2.49
N SER A 28 -40.10 7.45 3.53
CA SER A 28 -38.64 7.56 3.61
C SER A 28 -38.04 6.52 4.55
N VAL A 29 -36.86 6.00 4.24
CA VAL A 29 -36.10 5.08 5.11
C VAL A 29 -35.27 5.92 6.07
N ALA A 30 -35.47 5.72 7.38
CA ALA A 30 -34.66 6.38 8.40
C ALA A 30 -33.19 5.97 8.25
N LYS A 31 -32.26 6.90 8.45
CA LYS A 31 -30.82 6.66 8.27
C LYS A 31 -30.28 5.53 9.14
N GLU A 32 -30.84 5.32 10.34
CA GLU A 32 -30.49 4.22 11.24
C GLU A 32 -30.95 2.87 10.69
N ASP A 33 -32.21 2.78 10.26
CA ASP A 33 -32.78 1.59 9.63
C ASP A 33 -32.05 1.26 8.32
N LEU A 34 -31.70 2.31 7.56
CA LEU A 34 -30.95 2.16 6.33
C LEU A 34 -29.55 1.62 6.60
N ALA A 35 -28.83 2.17 7.58
CA ALA A 35 -27.50 1.69 7.93
C ALA A 35 -27.53 0.21 8.35
N GLN A 36 -28.52 -0.21 9.14
CA GLN A 36 -28.71 -1.62 9.52
C GLN A 36 -29.02 -2.50 8.31
N SER A 37 -29.96 -2.08 7.46
CA SER A 37 -30.39 -2.84 6.29
C SER A 37 -29.25 -3.02 5.29
N VAL A 38 -28.48 -1.97 5.00
CA VAL A 38 -27.30 -2.02 4.12
C VAL A 38 -26.22 -2.92 4.73
N THR A 39 -25.97 -2.83 6.05
CA THR A 39 -24.99 -3.69 6.73
C THR A 39 -25.36 -5.17 6.60
N ALA A 40 -26.62 -5.52 6.87
CA ALA A 40 -27.11 -6.89 6.74
C ALA A 40 -26.93 -7.40 5.29
N LYS A 41 -27.22 -6.55 4.31
CA LYS A 41 -27.09 -6.91 2.90
C LYS A 41 -25.64 -7.14 2.46
N LEU A 42 -24.71 -6.31 2.95
CA LEU A 42 -23.27 -6.51 2.70
C LEU A 42 -22.76 -7.78 3.38
N ALA A 43 -23.26 -8.11 4.57
CA ALA A 43 -22.90 -9.34 5.26
C ALA A 43 -23.33 -10.61 4.48
N GLU A 44 -24.47 -10.59 3.77
CA GLU A 44 -24.86 -11.69 2.84
C GLU A 44 -23.82 -11.93 1.74
N GLN A 45 -23.10 -10.88 1.34
CA GLN A 45 -21.99 -10.95 0.38
C GLN A 45 -20.64 -11.22 1.04
N LYS A 46 -20.62 -11.58 2.33
CA LYS A 46 -19.40 -11.76 3.14
C LYS A 46 -18.54 -10.49 3.25
N VAL A 47 -19.16 -9.33 3.13
CA VAL A 47 -18.51 -8.03 3.38
C VAL A 47 -18.83 -7.61 4.81
N GLU A 48 -17.80 -7.56 5.65
CA GLU A 48 -17.92 -7.03 7.01
C GLU A 48 -17.91 -5.50 6.98
N ALA A 49 -19.11 -4.90 7.05
CA ALA A 49 -19.31 -3.45 7.02
C ALA A 49 -19.70 -2.89 8.40
N ALA A 50 -18.89 -3.20 9.42
CA ALA A 50 -19.14 -2.69 10.77
C ALA A 50 -19.05 -1.16 10.82
N GLY A 51 -19.89 -0.53 11.67
CA GLY A 51 -19.88 0.92 11.84
C GLY A 51 -20.46 1.71 10.67
N MET A 52 -21.42 1.13 9.92
CA MET A 52 -22.13 1.83 8.84
C MET A 52 -22.81 3.11 9.36
N THR A 53 -22.60 4.20 8.65
CA THR A 53 -23.18 5.52 8.93
C THR A 53 -23.82 6.07 7.65
N CYS A 54 -25.07 6.52 7.76
CA CYS A 54 -25.76 7.22 6.68
C CYS A 54 -26.03 8.66 7.15
N PRO A 55 -25.63 9.69 6.39
CA PRO A 55 -25.73 11.09 6.85
C PRO A 55 -27.17 11.58 6.95
N GLU A 56 -28.07 11.02 6.13
CA GLU A 56 -29.47 11.43 6.02
C GLU A 56 -30.39 10.25 5.71
N ASN A 57 -31.69 10.48 5.86
CA ASN A 57 -32.73 9.52 5.51
C ASN A 57 -32.79 9.36 3.97
N LEU A 58 -33.04 8.14 3.50
CA LEU A 58 -33.27 7.90 2.09
C LEU A 58 -34.73 8.22 1.76
N LYS A 59 -34.96 9.25 0.95
CA LYS A 59 -36.30 9.57 0.45
C LYS A 59 -36.85 8.40 -0.38
N GLY A 60 -38.10 8.02 -0.16
CA GLY A 60 -38.82 7.01 -0.94
C GLY A 60 -39.30 7.59 -2.26
N GLU A 61 -38.37 8.05 -3.10
CA GLU A 61 -38.62 8.58 -4.43
C GLU A 61 -37.68 7.88 -5.40
N THR A 62 -38.19 7.44 -6.56
CA THR A 62 -37.35 6.75 -7.55
C THR A 62 -36.22 7.66 -8.02
N GLY A 63 -34.98 7.15 -7.97
CA GLY A 63 -33.78 7.93 -8.29
C GLY A 63 -33.21 8.74 -7.12
N ALA A 64 -33.88 8.82 -5.96
CA ALA A 64 -33.28 9.36 -4.76
C ALA A 64 -32.09 8.50 -4.31
N SER A 65 -31.04 9.15 -3.81
CA SER A 65 -29.83 8.47 -3.37
C SER A 65 -29.23 9.10 -2.13
N VAL A 66 -28.58 8.29 -1.30
CA VAL A 66 -27.72 8.73 -0.20
C VAL A 66 -26.40 7.97 -0.26
N THR A 67 -25.32 8.60 0.17
CA THR A 67 -24.01 7.94 0.31
C THR A 67 -23.79 7.61 1.78
N CYS A 68 -23.88 6.33 2.11
CA CYS A 68 -23.49 5.82 3.41
C CYS A 68 -21.99 5.48 3.41
N GLN A 69 -21.40 5.33 4.59
CA GLN A 69 -19.98 5.03 4.76
C GLN A 69 -19.78 4.01 5.87
N TYR A 70 -18.82 3.12 5.68
CA TYR A 70 -18.25 2.30 6.75
C TYR A 70 -16.71 2.30 6.67
N THR A 71 -16.07 1.81 7.73
CA THR A 71 -14.61 1.69 7.79
C THR A 71 -14.23 0.22 7.89
N THR A 72 -13.35 -0.24 7.01
CA THR A 72 -12.85 -1.62 7.04
C THR A 72 -12.02 -1.88 8.30
N ALA A 73 -11.80 -3.15 8.65
CA ALA A 73 -10.89 -3.53 9.74
C ALA A 73 -9.45 -3.02 9.55
N ALA A 74 -9.06 -2.69 8.31
CA ALA A 74 -7.77 -2.09 7.99
C ALA A 74 -7.72 -0.57 8.23
N GLY A 75 -8.85 0.08 8.56
CA GLY A 75 -8.97 1.52 8.74
C GLY A 75 -9.27 2.29 7.45
N GLN A 76 -9.53 1.61 6.33
CA GLN A 76 -9.91 2.26 5.07
C GLN A 76 -11.39 2.62 5.07
N PRO A 77 -11.78 3.89 4.84
CA PRO A 77 -13.17 4.26 4.60
C PRO A 77 -13.64 3.78 3.23
N VAL A 78 -14.88 3.32 3.16
CA VAL A 78 -15.56 2.88 1.93
C VAL A 78 -16.91 3.57 1.84
N ASP A 79 -17.21 4.12 0.65
CA ASP A 79 -18.53 4.67 0.37
C ASP A 79 -19.47 3.61 -0.15
N VAL A 80 -20.74 3.72 0.20
CA VAL A 80 -21.82 2.89 -0.31
C VAL A 80 -22.90 3.82 -0.84
N VAL A 81 -23.01 3.87 -2.16
CA VAL A 81 -24.07 4.63 -2.83
C VAL A 81 -25.34 3.80 -2.78
N VAL A 82 -26.32 4.30 -2.04
CA VAL A 82 -27.64 3.70 -1.93
C VAL A 82 -28.59 4.47 -2.84
N SER A 83 -29.27 3.80 -3.76
CA SER A 83 -30.17 4.44 -4.74
C SER A 83 -31.51 3.72 -4.80
N VAL A 84 -32.61 4.46 -4.68
CA VAL A 84 -33.96 3.92 -4.81
C VAL A 84 -34.22 3.52 -6.26
N THR A 85 -34.60 2.26 -6.45
CA THR A 85 -34.95 1.71 -7.76
C THR A 85 -36.44 1.77 -8.04
N SER A 86 -37.29 1.61 -7.01
CA SER A 86 -38.75 1.66 -7.13
C SER A 86 -39.42 1.82 -5.77
N VAL A 87 -40.68 2.23 -5.78
CA VAL A 87 -41.51 2.43 -4.59
C VAL A 87 -42.85 1.76 -4.80
N ASP A 88 -43.16 0.75 -3.98
CA ASP A 88 -44.38 -0.06 -4.04
C ASP A 88 -45.21 0.16 -2.76
N GLY A 89 -46.13 1.11 -2.81
CA GLY A 89 -46.91 1.51 -1.63
C GLY A 89 -46.02 2.12 -0.54
N SER A 90 -45.84 1.40 0.57
CA SER A 90 -44.94 1.77 1.67
C SER A 90 -43.57 1.08 1.63
N THR A 91 -43.32 0.29 0.58
CA THR A 91 -42.06 -0.43 0.39
C THR A 91 -41.13 0.37 -0.52
N VAL A 92 -39.91 0.62 -0.06
CA VAL A 92 -38.86 1.26 -0.87
C VAL A 92 -37.85 0.20 -1.27
N ASN A 93 -37.73 -0.04 -2.57
CA ASN A 93 -36.70 -0.90 -3.13
C ASN A 93 -35.49 -0.05 -3.50
N TYR A 94 -34.29 -0.49 -3.15
CA TYR A 94 -33.06 0.22 -3.42
C TYR A 94 -31.92 -0.73 -3.78
N THR A 95 -30.87 -0.19 -4.39
CA THR A 95 -29.58 -0.87 -4.54
C THR A 95 -28.53 -0.22 -3.67
N ALA A 96 -27.63 -1.02 -3.09
CA ALA A 96 -26.45 -0.55 -2.39
C ALA A 96 -25.20 -0.94 -3.19
N GLN A 97 -24.39 0.04 -3.57
CA GLN A 97 -23.19 -0.13 -4.38
C GLN A 97 -21.97 0.45 -3.66
N PRO A 98 -21.05 -0.40 -3.18
CA PRO A 98 -19.76 0.06 -2.68
C PRO A 98 -18.97 0.80 -3.77
N LYS A 99 -18.28 1.88 -3.40
CA LYS A 99 -17.41 2.66 -4.28
C LYS A 99 -16.05 2.82 -3.65
N ALA A 100 -15.03 2.62 -4.48
CA ALA A 100 -13.65 2.75 -4.04
C ALA A 100 -13.31 4.20 -3.74
N ARG A 101 -12.57 4.40 -2.66
CA ARG A 101 -11.90 5.66 -2.32
C ARG A 101 -10.40 5.51 -2.52
N PRO A 102 -9.65 6.62 -2.68
CA PRO A 102 -8.19 6.57 -2.56
C PRO A 102 -7.77 5.80 -1.30
N LEU A 103 -6.80 4.92 -1.47
CA LEU A 103 -6.30 4.11 -0.36
C LEU A 103 -5.43 4.99 0.54
N LEU A 104 -5.72 5.00 1.83
CA LEU A 104 -4.97 5.78 2.81
C LEU A 104 -3.51 5.32 2.88
N PRO A 105 -2.53 6.22 3.14
CA PRO A 105 -1.12 5.87 3.13
C PRO A 105 -0.79 4.72 4.09
N ALA A 106 -1.37 4.74 5.29
CA ALA A 106 -1.19 3.71 6.30
C ALA A 106 -1.77 2.35 5.87
N VAL A 107 -2.88 2.35 5.13
CA VAL A 107 -3.52 1.13 4.61
C VAL A 107 -2.65 0.51 3.52
N VAL A 108 -2.18 1.33 2.57
CA VAL A 108 -1.24 0.89 1.53
C VAL A 108 0.03 0.37 2.18
N ALA A 109 0.61 1.11 3.13
CA ALA A 109 1.84 0.72 3.78
C ALA A 109 1.73 -0.65 4.48
N LYS A 110 0.68 -0.83 5.30
CA LYS A 110 0.43 -2.10 5.99
C LYS A 110 0.24 -3.26 5.01
N SER A 111 -0.50 -3.05 3.93
CA SER A 111 -0.76 -4.10 2.93
C SER A 111 0.51 -4.47 2.16
N VAL A 112 1.28 -3.47 1.71
CA VAL A 112 2.54 -3.69 0.99
C VAL A 112 3.54 -4.41 1.89
N THR A 113 3.70 -4.00 3.16
CA THR A 113 4.57 -4.71 4.12
C THR A 113 4.18 -6.19 4.26
N ALA A 114 2.88 -6.48 4.37
CA ALA A 114 2.41 -7.86 4.48
C ALA A 114 2.67 -8.67 3.19
N ASP A 115 2.59 -8.04 2.01
CA ASP A 115 2.83 -8.70 0.72
C ASP A 115 4.34 -8.90 0.43
N LEU A 116 5.19 -8.00 0.91
CA LEU A 116 6.65 -8.14 0.88
C LEU A 116 7.13 -9.25 1.82
N ALA A 117 6.55 -9.35 3.03
CA ALA A 117 6.89 -10.41 3.99
C ALA A 117 6.66 -11.82 3.41
N LYS A 118 5.60 -12.02 2.61
CA LYS A 118 5.33 -13.30 1.91
C LYS A 118 6.40 -13.65 0.87
N GLN A 119 7.15 -12.66 0.40
CA GLN A 119 8.23 -12.80 -0.55
C GLN A 119 9.60 -12.85 0.15
N ASN A 120 9.61 -13.02 1.48
CA ASN A 120 10.81 -12.95 2.33
C ASN A 120 11.57 -11.62 2.23
N VAL A 121 10.87 -10.53 1.93
CA VAL A 121 11.42 -9.17 2.00
C VAL A 121 10.97 -8.53 3.31
N GLU A 122 11.89 -8.33 4.24
CA GLU A 122 11.63 -7.65 5.51
C GLU A 122 11.67 -6.13 5.30
N ALA A 123 10.51 -5.53 5.01
CA ALA A 123 10.37 -4.09 4.86
C ALA A 123 10.25 -3.38 6.22
N LYS A 124 11.26 -2.60 6.59
CA LYS A 124 11.28 -1.77 7.81
C LYS A 124 10.89 -0.33 7.50
N ASP A 125 10.12 0.27 8.40
CA ASP A 125 9.74 1.69 8.37
C ASP A 125 9.05 2.13 7.06
N LEU A 126 8.27 1.23 6.45
CA LEU A 126 7.62 1.49 5.17
C LEU A 126 6.62 2.63 5.26
N GLN A 127 6.84 3.66 4.45
CA GLN A 127 6.07 4.89 4.42
C GLN A 127 5.64 5.22 2.99
N CYS A 128 4.37 5.55 2.82
CA CYS A 128 3.82 6.04 1.56
C CYS A 128 3.56 7.54 1.66
N PRO A 129 3.99 8.36 0.69
CA PRO A 129 3.97 9.82 0.79
C PRO A 129 2.58 10.43 0.63
N SER A 130 1.65 9.70 0.03
CA SER A 130 0.29 10.15 -0.27
C SER A 130 -0.68 8.98 -0.33
N GLU A 131 -1.97 9.31 -0.41
CA GLU A 131 -3.00 8.34 -0.77
C GLU A 131 -2.71 7.78 -2.17
N LEU A 132 -3.09 6.52 -2.39
CA LEU A 132 -3.08 5.90 -3.72
C LEU A 132 -4.46 6.11 -4.35
N PRO A 133 -4.59 6.91 -5.43
CA PRO A 133 -5.89 7.12 -6.07
C PRO A 133 -6.50 5.80 -6.53
N ALA A 134 -7.80 5.59 -6.29
CA ALA A 134 -8.56 4.44 -6.78
C ALA A 134 -8.90 4.60 -8.26
N GLN A 135 -7.87 4.66 -9.10
CA GLN A 135 -7.99 4.81 -10.55
C GLN A 135 -6.95 3.94 -11.23
N GLN A 136 -7.35 3.18 -12.24
CA GLN A 136 -6.45 2.35 -13.01
C GLN A 136 -5.27 3.17 -13.57
N GLY A 137 -4.05 2.66 -13.36
CA GLY A 137 -2.80 3.30 -13.76
C GLY A 137 -2.28 4.36 -12.78
N ALA A 138 -3.06 4.76 -11.77
CA ALA A 138 -2.55 5.64 -10.72
C ALA A 138 -1.44 4.93 -9.93
N SER A 139 -0.40 5.68 -9.57
CA SER A 139 0.74 5.11 -8.87
C SER A 139 1.32 6.06 -7.83
N ILE A 140 1.85 5.49 -6.76
CA ILE A 140 2.68 6.17 -5.78
C ILE A 140 3.97 5.38 -5.57
N GLU A 141 4.98 6.00 -4.98
CA GLU A 141 6.20 5.30 -4.57
C GLU A 141 6.36 5.42 -3.06
N CYS A 142 6.23 4.30 -2.36
CA CYS A 142 6.52 4.20 -0.94
C CYS A 142 8.02 3.97 -0.74
N ALA A 143 8.56 4.35 0.41
CA ALA A 143 9.97 4.14 0.78
C ALA A 143 10.07 3.29 2.05
N PHE A 144 11.08 2.43 2.12
CA PHE A 144 11.36 1.58 3.27
C PHE A 144 12.84 1.19 3.31
N THR A 145 13.25 0.51 4.37
CA THR A 145 14.59 -0.05 4.51
C THR A 145 14.53 -1.57 4.51
N ALA A 146 15.40 -2.24 3.75
CA ALA A 146 15.61 -3.69 3.80
C ALA A 146 17.10 -3.98 3.83
N ASP A 147 17.54 -4.87 4.74
CA ASP A 147 18.96 -5.18 4.98
C ASP A 147 19.86 -3.94 5.15
N GLY A 148 19.31 -2.90 5.79
CA GLY A 148 19.98 -1.61 5.99
C GLY A 148 19.98 -0.70 4.75
N GLN A 149 19.59 -1.18 3.58
CA GLN A 149 19.55 -0.41 2.33
C GLN A 149 18.21 0.29 2.14
N PRO A 150 18.19 1.53 1.60
CA PRO A 150 16.96 2.18 1.19
C PRO A 150 16.37 1.48 -0.05
N VAL A 151 15.06 1.24 -0.04
CA VAL A 151 14.32 0.63 -1.15
C VAL A 151 13.02 1.39 -1.38
N GLY A 152 12.66 1.59 -2.66
CA GLY A 152 11.35 2.09 -3.06
C GLY A 152 10.39 0.95 -3.39
N ALA A 153 9.11 1.14 -3.12
CA ALA A 153 8.02 0.29 -3.59
C ALA A 153 7.08 1.14 -4.45
N LYS A 154 7.18 1.00 -5.77
CA LYS A 154 6.25 1.62 -6.71
C LYS A 154 4.96 0.81 -6.72
N VAL A 155 3.90 1.38 -6.17
CA VAL A 155 2.58 0.78 -6.10
C VAL A 155 1.72 1.34 -7.22
N THR A 156 1.21 0.50 -8.12
CA THR A 156 0.44 0.91 -9.29
C THR A 156 -0.90 0.21 -9.33
N VAL A 157 -2.00 0.96 -9.38
CA VAL A 157 -3.35 0.40 -9.49
C VAL A 157 -3.52 -0.27 -10.85
N THR A 158 -3.94 -1.53 -10.84
CA THR A 158 -4.14 -2.35 -12.04
C THR A 158 -5.60 -2.45 -12.43
N ALA A 159 -6.51 -2.42 -11.44
CA ALA A 159 -7.94 -2.47 -11.65
C ALA A 159 -8.69 -1.83 -10.47
N VAL A 160 -9.90 -1.34 -10.76
CA VAL A 160 -10.85 -0.84 -9.76
C VAL A 160 -12.20 -1.46 -10.07
N GLU A 161 -12.71 -2.27 -9.14
CA GLU A 161 -13.97 -3.01 -9.27
C GLU A 161 -14.82 -2.74 -8.03
N ASP A 162 -15.87 -1.93 -8.19
CA ASP A 162 -16.73 -1.45 -7.10
C ASP A 162 -15.92 -0.71 -6.02
N ALA A 163 -15.78 -1.30 -4.82
CA ALA A 163 -14.94 -0.78 -3.73
C ALA A 163 -13.52 -1.36 -3.70
N ASN A 164 -13.22 -2.27 -4.62
CA ASN A 164 -11.98 -3.04 -4.59
C ASN A 164 -10.97 -2.41 -5.53
N VAL A 165 -9.77 -2.19 -5.00
CA VAL A 165 -8.64 -1.62 -5.74
C VAL A 165 -7.55 -2.67 -5.77
N SER A 166 -7.29 -3.20 -6.95
CA SER A 166 -6.15 -4.10 -7.18
C SER A 166 -4.95 -3.26 -7.62
N TYR A 167 -3.76 -3.63 -7.14
CA TYR A 167 -2.52 -2.97 -7.49
C TYR A 167 -1.36 -3.97 -7.58
N ASP A 168 -0.35 -3.59 -8.34
CA ASP A 168 0.95 -4.28 -8.39
C ASP A 168 2.00 -3.47 -7.60
N VAL A 169 3.00 -4.16 -7.07
CA VAL A 169 4.13 -3.55 -6.36
C VAL A 169 5.43 -3.91 -7.08
N GLU A 170 6.18 -2.89 -7.50
CA GLU A 170 7.49 -3.02 -8.10
C GLU A 170 8.55 -2.43 -7.17
N LEU A 171 9.58 -3.21 -6.83
CA LEU A 171 10.68 -2.75 -5.98
C LEU A 171 11.68 -1.94 -6.82
N VAL A 172 11.97 -0.73 -6.35
CA VAL A 172 12.87 0.23 -6.97
C VAL A 172 14.12 0.33 -6.11
N ALA A 173 15.27 -0.07 -6.66
CA ALA A 173 16.54 0.06 -5.96
C ALA A 173 16.92 1.55 -5.81
N LYS A 174 17.48 1.89 -4.65
CA LYS A 174 17.99 3.23 -4.36
C LYS A 174 19.52 3.20 -4.21
N PRO A 175 20.21 4.34 -4.39
CA PRO A 175 21.64 4.42 -4.11
C PRO A 175 21.96 3.95 -2.69
N VAL A 176 23.01 3.16 -2.56
CA VAL A 176 23.58 2.83 -1.25
C VAL A 176 24.37 4.04 -0.79
N SER A 177 23.97 4.65 0.33
CA SER A 177 24.62 5.87 0.82
C SER A 177 26.09 5.60 1.15
N LYS A 178 26.94 6.61 0.96
CA LYS A 178 28.35 6.55 1.34
C LYS A 178 28.53 6.13 2.80
N ASP A 179 27.64 6.55 3.69
CA ASP A 179 27.75 6.24 5.12
C ASP A 179 27.48 4.76 5.39
N LEU A 180 26.47 4.18 4.72
CA LEU A 180 26.17 2.76 4.78
C LEU A 180 27.29 1.92 4.15
N LEU A 181 27.86 2.38 3.04
CA LEU A 181 29.03 1.73 2.43
C LEU A 181 30.23 1.74 3.39
N GLN A 182 30.55 2.90 3.97
CA GLN A 182 31.65 3.03 4.94
C GLN A 182 31.47 2.08 6.12
N GLN A 183 30.25 2.01 6.69
CA GLN A 183 29.95 1.07 7.77
C GLN A 183 30.13 -0.37 7.31
N THR A 184 29.55 -0.74 6.17
CA THR A 184 29.59 -2.11 5.65
C THR A 184 31.02 -2.57 5.36
N LEU A 185 31.83 -1.73 4.70
CA LEU A 185 33.23 -2.05 4.39
C LEU A 185 34.09 -2.14 5.65
N THR A 186 33.90 -1.22 6.61
CA THR A 186 34.61 -1.26 7.91
C THR A 186 34.38 -2.60 8.60
N GLU A 187 33.13 -3.06 8.65
CA GLU A 187 32.76 -4.32 9.27
C GLU A 187 33.29 -5.53 8.48
N GLN A 188 33.11 -5.57 7.16
CA GLN A 188 33.50 -6.71 6.33
C GLN A 188 35.02 -6.88 6.25
N ILE A 189 35.75 -5.80 5.96
CA ILE A 189 37.21 -5.83 5.81
C ILE A 189 37.88 -6.10 7.15
N GLY A 190 37.43 -5.42 8.22
CA GLY A 190 37.95 -5.67 9.56
C GLY A 190 37.78 -7.13 10.00
N ARG A 191 36.61 -7.73 9.72
CA ARG A 191 36.36 -9.16 9.98
C ARG A 191 37.22 -10.08 9.11
N GLN A 192 37.38 -9.78 7.82
CA GLN A 192 38.13 -10.62 6.89
C GLN A 192 39.64 -10.60 7.16
N ALA A 193 40.19 -9.43 7.48
CA ALA A 193 41.62 -9.26 7.73
C ALA A 193 41.99 -9.47 9.22
N GLY A 194 41.01 -9.52 10.13
CA GLY A 194 41.26 -9.64 11.56
C GLY A 194 41.96 -8.41 12.16
N VAL A 195 41.75 -7.23 11.57
CA VAL A 195 42.37 -5.97 11.98
C VAL A 195 41.31 -4.96 12.41
N THR A 196 41.70 -4.06 13.32
CA THR A 196 40.85 -2.94 13.71
C THR A 196 40.99 -1.82 12.68
N ILE A 197 39.89 -1.51 11.99
CA ILE A 197 39.83 -0.38 11.06
C ILE A 197 39.61 0.92 11.85
N SER A 198 40.44 1.93 11.58
CA SER A 198 40.35 3.25 12.21
C SER A 198 39.32 4.13 11.53
N SER A 199 39.23 4.09 10.21
CA SER A 199 38.21 4.79 9.43
C SER A 199 38.04 4.19 8.03
N THR A 200 36.87 4.41 7.44
CA THR A 200 36.60 4.17 6.03
C THR A 200 35.97 5.42 5.45
N ALA A 201 36.46 5.89 4.31
CA ALA A 201 35.95 7.06 3.60
C ALA A 201 35.62 6.70 2.15
N CYS A 202 34.37 6.85 1.73
CA CYS A 202 33.95 6.59 0.36
C CYS A 202 33.77 7.89 -0.43
N ALA A 203 34.16 7.89 -1.71
CA ALA A 203 34.11 9.05 -2.59
C ALA A 203 32.66 9.54 -2.85
N GLY A 204 31.69 8.62 -2.77
CA GLY A 204 30.27 8.93 -2.92
C GLY A 204 29.39 7.69 -2.79
N ASP A 205 28.09 7.91 -2.96
CA ASP A 205 27.07 6.87 -2.95
C ASP A 205 27.26 5.89 -4.12
N LEU A 206 26.95 4.62 -3.88
CA LEU A 206 26.99 3.60 -4.92
C LEU A 206 25.63 3.55 -5.64
N GLN A 207 25.63 3.87 -6.92
CA GLN A 207 24.41 3.91 -7.73
C GLN A 207 23.85 2.49 -7.94
N PRO A 208 22.52 2.31 -7.96
CA PRO A 208 21.88 1.00 -8.02
C PRO A 208 21.83 0.44 -9.46
N GLN A 209 22.99 0.34 -10.10
CA GLN A 209 23.13 -0.11 -11.48
C GLN A 209 24.31 -1.07 -11.57
N VAL A 210 24.11 -2.23 -12.20
CA VAL A 210 25.19 -3.22 -12.38
C VAL A 210 26.37 -2.58 -13.12
N GLY A 211 27.57 -2.73 -12.56
CA GLY A 211 28.78 -2.09 -13.07
C GLY A 211 29.01 -0.65 -12.61
N ALA A 212 28.08 -0.03 -11.87
CA ALA A 212 28.35 1.23 -11.19
C ALA A 212 29.41 1.02 -10.11
N GLN A 213 30.25 2.04 -9.92
CA GLN A 213 31.41 1.97 -9.03
C GLN A 213 31.56 3.24 -8.19
N THR A 214 32.19 3.06 -7.02
CA THR A 214 32.73 4.14 -6.18
C THR A 214 34.05 3.65 -5.59
N SER A 215 34.92 4.55 -5.15
CA SER A 215 36.13 4.17 -4.42
C SER A 215 35.98 4.46 -2.94
N CYS A 216 36.53 3.58 -2.11
CA CYS A 216 36.58 3.76 -0.67
C CYS A 216 37.99 3.57 -0.16
N THR A 217 38.46 4.49 0.66
CA THR A 217 39.76 4.39 1.32
C THR A 217 39.57 3.90 2.74
N VAL A 218 40.21 2.78 3.07
CA VAL A 218 40.15 2.14 4.38
C VAL A 218 41.48 2.35 5.08
N THR A 219 41.42 2.83 6.32
CA THR A 219 42.59 3.19 7.11
C THR A 219 42.66 2.29 8.35
N ALA A 220 43.76 1.57 8.51
CA ALA A 220 44.12 0.81 9.70
C ALA A 220 45.36 1.45 10.37
N PRO A 221 45.75 1.04 11.60
CA PRO A 221 46.94 1.58 12.25
C PRO A 221 48.20 1.39 11.40
N GLY A 222 48.71 2.47 10.83
CA GLY A 222 49.93 2.48 10.02
C GLY A 222 49.77 2.07 8.56
N GLU A 223 48.54 1.82 8.09
CA GLU A 223 48.27 1.37 6.72
C GLU A 223 47.01 2.00 6.16
N GLN A 224 47.03 2.33 4.86
CA GLN A 224 45.88 2.87 4.14
C GLN A 224 45.79 2.20 2.78
N VAL A 225 44.61 1.66 2.46
CA VAL A 225 44.36 0.93 1.21
C VAL A 225 43.11 1.49 0.56
N GLU A 226 43.19 1.78 -0.74
CA GLU A 226 42.03 2.16 -1.54
C GLU A 226 41.37 0.91 -2.13
N PHE A 227 40.05 0.86 -2.11
CA PHE A 227 39.22 -0.21 -2.63
C PHE A 227 38.31 0.32 -3.73
N ASP A 228 38.21 -0.43 -4.82
CA ASP A 228 37.13 -0.28 -5.78
C ASP A 228 35.92 -1.07 -5.30
N VAL A 229 34.77 -0.41 -5.23
CA VAL A 229 33.49 -1.01 -4.85
C VAL A 229 32.58 -0.99 -6.08
N ALA A 230 32.10 -2.17 -6.49
CA ALA A 230 31.33 -2.32 -7.72
C ALA A 230 30.03 -3.08 -7.48
N VAL A 231 28.93 -2.60 -8.07
CA VAL A 231 27.64 -3.32 -8.06
C VAL A 231 27.75 -4.57 -8.94
N THR A 232 27.43 -5.72 -8.34
CA THR A 232 27.44 -7.03 -8.99
C THR A 232 26.04 -7.46 -9.43
N ALA A 233 25.01 -7.11 -8.65
CA ALA A 233 23.62 -7.44 -8.97
C ALA A 233 22.65 -6.49 -8.26
N VAL A 234 21.45 -6.34 -8.83
CA VAL A 234 20.32 -5.66 -8.17
C VAL A 234 19.17 -6.65 -8.10
N ASN A 235 18.82 -7.10 -6.90
CA ASN A 235 17.82 -8.14 -6.67
C ASN A 235 16.77 -7.63 -5.68
N SER A 236 15.50 -7.64 -6.07
CA SER A 236 14.39 -7.21 -5.19
C SER A 236 14.62 -5.82 -4.56
N GLY A 237 15.15 -4.87 -5.34
CA GLY A 237 15.49 -3.53 -4.87
C GLY A 237 16.79 -3.41 -4.05
N LEU A 238 17.43 -4.53 -3.70
CA LEU A 238 18.70 -4.55 -2.98
C LEU A 238 19.89 -4.52 -3.95
N VAL A 239 20.86 -3.68 -3.64
CA VAL A 239 22.12 -3.54 -4.37
C VAL A 239 23.15 -4.48 -3.75
N ASN A 240 23.57 -5.49 -4.51
CA ASN A 240 24.67 -6.37 -4.16
C ASN A 240 25.95 -5.79 -4.76
N PHE A 241 27.02 -5.74 -3.99
CA PHE A 241 28.29 -5.20 -4.43
C PHE A 241 29.46 -6.02 -3.89
N ALA A 242 30.59 -5.93 -4.58
CA ALA A 242 31.86 -6.50 -4.17
C ALA A 242 32.91 -5.39 -4.08
N TRP A 243 33.96 -5.64 -3.31
CA TRP A 243 35.08 -4.72 -3.16
C TRP A 243 36.40 -5.43 -3.44
N THR A 244 37.33 -4.72 -4.07
CA THR A 244 38.68 -5.22 -4.39
C THR A 244 39.71 -4.14 -4.07
N PRO A 245 40.85 -4.49 -3.44
CA PRO A 245 41.91 -3.52 -3.21
C PRO A 245 42.50 -3.05 -4.55
N LYS A 246 42.80 -1.75 -4.66
CA LYS A 246 43.57 -1.20 -5.77
C LYS A 246 45.04 -1.60 -5.60
N ILE A 247 45.63 -2.11 -6.69
CA ILE A 247 47.02 -2.54 -6.77
C ILE A 247 47.83 -1.50 -7.54
#